data_AF-A0A9N8DCK8-F1
#
_entry.id   AF-A0A9N8DCK8-F1
#
_cell.length_a   1.000
_cell.length_b   1.000
_cell.length_c   1.000
_cell.angle_alpha   90.00
_cell.angle_beta   90.00
_cell.angle_gamma   90.00
#
_symmetry.space_group_name_H-M   'P 1'
#
loop_
_entity.id
_entity.type
_entity.pdbx_description
1 polymer ?
#
loop_
_entity_poly.entity_id
_entity_poly.type
_entity_poly.pdbx_seq_one_letter_code
_entity_poly.pdbx_strand_id
1 'polypeptide(L)'
;MAAKAEDAPQSYDLSSIFWTKAAYHDVAADFHKFHKHDLNVFLHLWTTGLGLWGAVQLAMILEQPIAVYVYIAVTGVTCPLVISVLHTAMLYGMMHTPLPAVMDNLDPMYVCGLAIALGYGLQDVAHWMCDEKTFMNDYIATKPWMLLIHTLWLMPLVIESVLMRYCFLPNLVNRNKNVFCQAASRKAVEDLREWVNKNIANVKVTTHVWPHKQEGTSGPVTQLENDAAIMAAFRKVFAAKHFDIKPVQEMNEIYVTAVGAKSDINSDAVFYTKHNDGPYWFLPSASLYRVLVGVTPNKMVRTRFNLQHESEDKVVDMYDVLGFDYNRELHWIDHVPGATNTERRTLIKLHFIVYPKGWHKYGQLCANLNTNYNTWARNNFLQTLRIDGWYDFALAWWIWLTTIFNATFVEKVGWTNLIYILGCYAMGPTPFLVLTSFRHYCIYITTFAFRNPPVAHGEFMRDVLLFKTVAISHLSRRLLPMVDLPNDAPGLLLVLAGFATTMLATARLGMARTYFGSELGFVKPQWITGFPYGYIPHPMIVGQLFAYSTVLLWWWDRITTENALLVAGHIGFYTTHMVQEMLTSSY
;
A
#
# COMPACT_ATOMS: atom_id res chain seq x y z
N MET A 1 11.17 -26.99 2.71
CA MET A 1 10.00 -27.65 3.31
C MET A 1 9.66 -28.85 2.45
N ALA A 2 9.69 -30.05 3.04
CA ALA A 2 9.35 -31.29 2.34
C ALA A 2 7.90 -31.24 1.86
N ALA A 3 7.66 -31.62 0.61
CA ALA A 3 6.32 -31.79 0.06
C ALA A 3 5.59 -32.87 0.88
N LYS A 4 4.53 -32.49 1.59
CA LYS A 4 3.58 -33.44 2.16
C LYS A 4 2.93 -34.19 0.99
N ALA A 5 2.85 -35.50 1.11
CA ALA A 5 2.05 -36.34 0.22
C ALA A 5 0.62 -35.78 0.14
N GLU A 6 0.08 -35.69 -1.07
CA GLU A 6 -1.34 -35.43 -1.30
C GLU A 6 -2.13 -36.64 -0.79
N ASP A 7 -2.65 -36.56 0.43
CA ASP A 7 -3.65 -37.50 0.93
C ASP A 7 -4.89 -37.40 0.02
N ALA A 8 -5.48 -38.56 -0.33
CA ALA A 8 -6.69 -38.62 -1.14
C ALA A 8 -7.81 -37.75 -0.51
N PRO A 9 -8.66 -37.08 -1.33
CA PRO A 9 -9.68 -36.17 -0.81
C PRO A 9 -10.61 -36.91 0.16
N GLN A 10 -10.59 -36.52 1.44
CA GLN A 10 -11.51 -37.04 2.44
C GLN A 10 -12.92 -36.54 2.13
N SER A 11 -13.88 -37.45 1.99
CA SER A 11 -15.28 -37.09 1.84
C SER A 11 -15.91 -36.87 3.22
N TYR A 12 -16.26 -35.63 3.55
CA TYR A 12 -17.04 -35.32 4.76
C TYR A 12 -18.54 -35.42 4.50
N ASP A 13 -19.26 -35.79 5.55
CA ASP A 13 -20.71 -35.70 5.67
C ASP A 13 -21.09 -34.66 6.74
N LEU A 14 -22.39 -34.39 6.90
CA LEU A 14 -22.88 -33.40 7.87
C LEU A 14 -22.42 -33.69 9.31
N SER A 15 -22.23 -34.96 9.65
CA SER A 15 -21.84 -35.37 11.01
C SER A 15 -20.36 -35.16 11.29
N SER A 16 -19.51 -35.21 10.26
CA SER A 16 -18.05 -35.17 10.36
C SER A 16 -17.47 -33.78 10.07
N ILE A 17 -18.17 -32.94 9.30
CA ILE A 17 -17.65 -31.69 8.74
C ILE A 17 -17.30 -30.62 9.80
N PHE A 18 -17.89 -30.67 10.99
CA PHE A 18 -17.65 -29.68 12.05
C PHE A 18 -16.52 -30.03 13.02
N TRP A 19 -16.01 -31.26 12.99
CA TRP A 19 -15.07 -31.74 14.01
C TRP A 19 -13.61 -31.50 13.67
N THR A 20 -13.30 -31.13 12.43
CA THR A 20 -11.92 -30.92 11.98
C THR A 20 -11.77 -29.62 11.20
N LYS A 21 -10.65 -28.92 11.41
CA LYS A 21 -10.28 -27.76 10.59
C LYS A 21 -9.89 -28.16 9.17
N ALA A 22 -9.55 -29.43 8.93
CA ALA A 22 -9.30 -29.97 7.61
C ALA A 22 -10.55 -29.89 6.72
N ALA A 23 -11.73 -30.16 7.29
CA ALA A 23 -13.00 -30.04 6.59
C ALA A 23 -13.28 -28.61 6.07
N TYR A 24 -12.94 -27.59 6.87
CA TYR A 24 -13.01 -26.20 6.42
C TYR A 24 -12.10 -25.96 5.21
N HIS A 25 -10.86 -26.43 5.25
CA HIS A 25 -9.91 -26.25 4.14
C HIS A 25 -10.36 -26.93 2.86
N ASP A 26 -11.01 -28.09 2.94
CA ASP A 26 -11.53 -28.79 1.77
C ASP A 26 -12.72 -28.04 1.14
N VAL A 27 -13.64 -27.53 1.96
CA VAL A 27 -14.73 -26.66 1.47
C VAL A 27 -14.16 -25.34 0.90
N ALA A 28 -13.13 -24.78 1.53
CA ALA A 28 -12.47 -23.58 1.02
C ALA A 28 -11.79 -23.82 -0.33
N ALA A 29 -11.11 -24.95 -0.51
CA ALA A 29 -10.50 -25.32 -1.78
C ALA A 29 -11.56 -25.42 -2.90
N ASP A 30 -12.73 -25.97 -2.60
CA ASP A 30 -13.86 -26.00 -3.54
C ASP A 30 -14.43 -24.61 -3.81
N PHE A 31 -14.69 -23.82 -2.77
CA PHE A 31 -15.17 -22.44 -2.87
C PHE A 31 -14.28 -21.57 -3.77
N HIS A 32 -12.96 -21.71 -3.64
CA HIS A 32 -11.97 -20.96 -4.42
C HIS A 32 -12.00 -21.27 -5.92
N LYS A 33 -12.53 -22.43 -6.34
CA LYS A 33 -12.71 -22.77 -7.76
C LYS A 33 -13.75 -21.87 -8.45
N PHE A 34 -14.68 -21.30 -7.67
CA PHE A 34 -15.78 -20.44 -8.13
C PHE A 34 -15.51 -18.95 -7.91
N HIS A 35 -14.37 -18.62 -7.30
CA HIS A 35 -13.99 -17.25 -6.97
C HIS A 35 -12.56 -16.98 -7.45
N LYS A 36 -12.28 -17.18 -8.74
CA LYS A 36 -10.93 -17.01 -9.31
C LYS A 36 -10.62 -15.54 -9.57
N HIS A 37 -11.64 -14.72 -9.85
CA HIS A 37 -11.48 -13.32 -10.20
C HIS A 37 -11.44 -12.42 -8.95
N ASP A 38 -10.42 -11.55 -8.85
CA ASP A 38 -10.22 -10.71 -7.66
C ASP A 38 -11.38 -9.70 -7.45
N LEU A 39 -11.96 -9.18 -8.54
CA LEU A 39 -13.17 -8.35 -8.47
C LEU A 39 -14.36 -9.13 -7.87
N ASN A 40 -14.52 -10.41 -8.23
CA ASN A 40 -15.63 -11.20 -7.71
C ASN A 40 -15.52 -11.36 -6.19
N VAL A 41 -14.32 -11.72 -5.71
CA VAL A 41 -14.01 -11.81 -4.27
C VAL A 41 -14.23 -10.47 -3.55
N PHE A 42 -13.78 -9.36 -4.15
CA PHE A 42 -13.98 -8.03 -3.58
C PHE A 42 -15.46 -7.67 -3.46
N LEU A 43 -16.25 -7.90 -4.51
CA LEU A 43 -17.69 -7.67 -4.48
C LEU A 43 -18.36 -8.58 -3.45
N HIS A 44 -17.98 -9.86 -3.38
CA HIS A 44 -18.49 -10.81 -2.38
C HIS A 44 -18.22 -10.38 -0.93
N LEU A 45 -17.07 -9.77 -0.63
CA LEU A 45 -16.80 -9.19 0.69
C LEU A 45 -17.86 -8.15 1.08
N TRP A 46 -18.23 -7.28 0.14
CA TRP A 46 -19.23 -6.23 0.38
C TRP A 46 -20.65 -6.76 0.38
N THR A 47 -21.02 -7.62 -0.56
CA THR A 47 -22.40 -8.14 -0.70
C THR A 47 -22.73 -9.13 0.40
N THR A 48 -21.81 -10.05 0.72
CA THR A 48 -21.95 -10.94 1.90
C THR A 48 -21.92 -10.12 3.19
N GLY A 49 -21.02 -9.15 3.29
CA GLY A 49 -20.93 -8.26 4.46
C GLY A 49 -22.22 -7.46 4.69
N LEU A 50 -22.84 -6.93 3.63
CA LEU A 50 -24.12 -6.22 3.71
C LEU A 50 -25.24 -7.15 4.19
N GLY A 51 -25.34 -8.35 3.61
CA GLY A 51 -26.35 -9.32 4.00
C GLY A 51 -26.18 -9.78 5.45
N LEU A 52 -24.94 -10.04 5.87
CA LEU A 52 -24.62 -10.42 7.24
C LEU A 52 -24.84 -9.28 8.23
N TRP A 53 -24.49 -8.04 7.88
CA TRP A 53 -24.82 -6.87 8.71
C TRP A 53 -26.32 -6.74 8.91
N GLY A 54 -27.13 -6.91 7.85
CA GLY A 54 -28.59 -6.93 7.96
C GLY A 54 -29.10 -8.02 8.89
N ALA A 55 -28.54 -9.24 8.81
CA ALA A 55 -28.89 -10.35 9.70
C ALA A 55 -28.49 -10.09 11.17
N VAL A 56 -27.30 -9.52 11.41
CA VAL A 56 -26.82 -9.15 12.74
C VAL A 56 -27.71 -8.07 13.34
N GLN A 57 -28.01 -7.00 12.60
CA GLN A 57 -28.88 -5.93 13.06
C GLN A 57 -30.30 -6.43 13.33
N LEU A 58 -30.84 -7.33 12.49
CA LEU A 58 -32.13 -7.97 12.73
C LEU A 58 -32.12 -8.76 14.05
N ALA A 59 -31.06 -9.52 14.33
CA ALA A 59 -30.91 -10.24 15.59
C ALA A 59 -30.85 -9.28 16.79
N MET A 60 -30.20 -8.11 16.65
CA MET A 60 -30.16 -7.09 17.70
C MET A 60 -31.54 -6.47 17.95
N ILE A 61 -32.30 -6.16 16.89
CA ILE A 61 -33.67 -5.62 16.98
C ILE A 61 -34.63 -6.63 17.63
N LEU A 62 -34.47 -7.92 17.34
CA LEU A 62 -35.27 -9.00 17.92
C LEU A 62 -34.80 -9.41 19.33
N GLU A 63 -33.87 -8.65 19.94
CA GLU A 63 -33.29 -8.95 21.26
C GLU A 63 -32.67 -10.35 21.35
N GLN A 64 -32.08 -10.84 20.25
CA GLN A 64 -31.38 -12.13 20.15
C GLN A 64 -29.86 -11.97 19.94
N PRO A 65 -29.12 -11.19 20.76
CA PRO A 65 -27.66 -11.06 20.60
C PRO A 65 -26.93 -12.40 20.82
N ILE A 66 -27.54 -13.32 21.56
CA ILE A 66 -27.01 -14.66 21.78
C ILE A 66 -26.82 -15.44 20.48
N ALA A 67 -27.66 -15.21 19.46
CA ALA A 67 -27.50 -15.85 18.16
C ALA A 67 -26.18 -15.44 17.49
N VAL A 68 -25.79 -14.16 17.61
CA VAL A 68 -24.52 -13.65 17.09
C VAL A 68 -23.33 -14.23 17.85
N TYR A 69 -23.42 -14.32 19.19
CA TYR A 69 -22.37 -14.94 20.00
C TYR A 69 -22.21 -16.44 19.75
N VAL A 70 -23.31 -17.17 19.53
CA VAL A 70 -23.26 -18.57 19.12
C VAL A 70 -22.59 -18.69 17.75
N TYR A 71 -22.89 -17.81 16.81
CA TYR A 71 -22.22 -17.81 15.51
C TYR A 71 -20.72 -17.53 15.60
N ILE A 72 -20.32 -16.59 16.48
CA ILE A 72 -18.91 -16.34 16.82
C ILE A 72 -18.26 -17.60 17.40
N ALA A 73 -18.90 -18.26 18.37
CA ALA A 73 -18.36 -19.46 19.01
C ALA A 73 -18.20 -20.61 18.02
N VAL A 74 -19.21 -20.87 17.18
CA VAL A 74 -19.18 -21.91 16.16
C VAL A 74 -18.02 -21.66 15.18
N THR A 75 -17.92 -20.45 14.61
CA THR A 75 -16.80 -20.12 13.71
C THR A 75 -15.44 -20.12 14.41
N GLY A 76 -15.38 -19.82 15.71
CA GLY A 76 -14.18 -19.95 16.53
C GLY A 76 -13.67 -21.38 16.65
N VAL A 77 -14.57 -22.36 16.72
CA VAL A 77 -14.23 -23.78 16.83
C VAL A 77 -13.96 -24.40 15.46
N THR A 78 -14.73 -24.03 14.43
CA THR A 78 -14.71 -24.71 13.13
C THR A 78 -13.71 -24.14 12.13
N CYS A 79 -13.30 -22.87 12.27
CA CYS A 79 -12.45 -22.20 11.29
C CYS A 79 -10.98 -22.05 11.77
N PRO A 80 -10.03 -21.74 10.86
CA PRO A 80 -8.67 -21.37 11.23
C PRO A 80 -8.64 -20.11 12.10
N LEU A 81 -7.71 -20.05 13.07
CA LEU A 81 -7.69 -19.01 14.11
C LEU A 81 -7.73 -17.58 13.55
N VAL A 82 -6.93 -17.28 12.52
CA VAL A 82 -6.87 -15.95 11.91
C VAL A 82 -8.21 -15.57 11.28
N ILE A 83 -8.86 -16.51 10.60
CA ILE A 83 -10.17 -16.31 9.98
C ILE A 83 -11.22 -16.07 11.06
N SER A 84 -11.22 -16.89 12.11
CA SER A 84 -12.15 -16.75 13.24
C SER A 84 -12.00 -15.39 13.94
N VAL A 85 -10.76 -14.92 14.15
CA VAL A 85 -10.51 -13.61 14.79
C VAL A 85 -11.03 -12.47 13.91
N LEU A 86 -10.74 -12.48 12.60
CA LEU A 86 -11.20 -11.44 11.69
C LEU A 86 -12.73 -11.45 11.54
N HIS A 87 -13.32 -12.63 11.44
CA HIS A 87 -14.78 -12.80 11.39
C HIS A 87 -15.44 -12.28 12.67
N THR A 88 -14.88 -12.63 13.83
CA THR A 88 -15.37 -12.15 15.14
C THR A 88 -15.30 -10.63 15.25
N ALA A 89 -14.17 -10.04 14.86
CA ALA A 89 -14.01 -8.59 14.86
C ALA A 89 -15.01 -7.91 13.93
N MET A 90 -15.29 -8.50 12.77
CA MET A 90 -16.27 -8.00 11.82
C MET A 90 -17.69 -8.07 12.37
N LEU A 91 -18.09 -9.21 12.96
CA LEU A 91 -19.40 -9.35 13.61
C LEU A 91 -19.58 -8.38 14.77
N TYR A 92 -18.56 -8.20 15.60
CA TYR A 92 -18.56 -7.22 16.69
C TYR A 92 -18.74 -5.80 16.13
N GLY A 93 -18.01 -5.45 15.06
CA GLY A 93 -18.19 -4.19 14.36
C GLY A 93 -19.62 -4.01 13.83
N MET A 94 -20.20 -5.06 13.24
CA MET A 94 -21.58 -5.05 12.76
C MET A 94 -22.58 -4.82 13.89
N MET A 95 -22.42 -5.44 15.06
CA MET A 95 -23.30 -5.24 16.22
C MET A 95 -23.32 -3.79 16.72
N HIS A 96 -22.18 -3.09 16.58
CA HIS A 96 -22.02 -1.71 17.04
C HIS A 96 -22.16 -0.67 15.93
N THR A 97 -22.43 -1.07 14.69
CA THR A 97 -22.69 -0.15 13.59
C THR A 97 -24.18 0.15 13.54
N PRO A 98 -24.61 1.37 13.93
CA PRO A 98 -26.04 1.70 13.96
C PRO A 98 -26.63 1.73 12.55
N LEU A 99 -27.95 1.63 12.46
CA LEU A 99 -28.67 1.89 11.22
C LEU A 99 -28.32 3.31 10.71
N PRO A 100 -27.99 3.49 9.42
CA PRO A 100 -27.59 4.79 8.91
C PRO A 100 -28.70 5.84 9.11
N ALA A 101 -28.36 7.03 9.60
CA ALA A 101 -29.30 8.12 9.86
C ALA A 101 -30.12 8.54 8.61
N VAL A 102 -29.58 8.30 7.41
CA VAL A 102 -30.30 8.55 6.14
C VAL A 102 -31.53 7.63 5.98
N MET A 103 -31.63 6.56 6.77
CA MET A 103 -32.71 5.59 6.76
C MET A 103 -33.69 5.77 7.93
N ASP A 104 -33.61 6.86 8.70
CA ASP A 104 -34.44 7.13 9.89
C ASP A 104 -35.96 7.12 9.61
N ASN A 105 -36.36 7.29 8.34
CA ASN A 105 -37.76 7.29 7.91
C ASN A 105 -38.28 5.89 7.50
N LEU A 106 -37.44 4.86 7.56
CA LEU A 106 -37.81 3.49 7.19
C LEU A 106 -37.89 2.60 8.42
N ASP A 107 -38.80 1.63 8.38
CA ASP A 107 -38.90 0.61 9.42
C ASP A 107 -37.55 -0.16 9.55
N PRO A 108 -36.94 -0.22 10.74
CA PRO A 108 -35.68 -0.93 10.96
C PRO A 108 -35.66 -2.38 10.48
N MET A 109 -36.77 -3.12 10.62
CA MET A 109 -36.88 -4.49 10.14
C MET A 109 -36.88 -4.54 8.61
N TYR A 110 -37.55 -3.57 7.96
CA TYR A 110 -37.52 -3.45 6.50
C TYR A 110 -36.11 -3.17 5.98
N VAL A 111 -35.37 -2.27 6.64
CA VAL A 111 -33.98 -1.97 6.28
C VAL A 111 -33.10 -3.22 6.39
N CYS A 112 -33.21 -3.96 7.49
CA CYS A 112 -32.46 -5.21 7.69
C CYS A 112 -32.82 -6.26 6.64
N GLY A 113 -34.11 -6.46 6.37
CA GLY A 113 -34.60 -7.39 5.34
C GLY A 113 -34.11 -7.01 3.94
N LEU A 114 -34.14 -5.72 3.61
CA LEU A 114 -33.62 -5.21 2.34
C LEU A 114 -32.11 -5.42 2.22
N ALA A 115 -31.34 -5.18 3.29
CA ALA A 115 -29.90 -5.43 3.29
C ALA A 115 -29.56 -6.91 3.07
N ILE A 116 -30.33 -7.83 3.69
CA ILE A 116 -30.22 -9.28 3.44
C ILE A 116 -30.52 -9.62 1.98
N ALA A 117 -31.65 -9.13 1.45
CA ALA A 117 -32.07 -9.41 0.08
C ALA A 117 -31.09 -8.85 -0.96
N LEU A 118 -30.65 -7.61 -0.80
CA LEU A 118 -29.64 -6.99 -1.66
C LEU A 118 -28.28 -7.69 -1.52
N GLY A 119 -27.87 -8.02 -0.29
CA GLY A 119 -26.61 -8.74 -0.04
C GLY A 119 -26.57 -10.09 -0.73
N TYR A 120 -27.69 -10.82 -0.77
CA TYR A 120 -27.81 -12.07 -1.50
C TYR A 120 -27.85 -11.84 -3.03
N GLY A 121 -28.76 -11.00 -3.53
CA GLY A 121 -28.94 -10.81 -4.98
C GLY A 121 -27.73 -10.19 -5.68
N LEU A 122 -26.98 -9.31 -5.00
CA LEU A 122 -25.78 -8.69 -5.56
C LEU A 122 -24.60 -9.69 -5.66
N GLN A 123 -24.61 -10.82 -4.94
CA GLN A 123 -23.61 -11.88 -5.14
C GLN A 123 -23.75 -12.51 -6.53
N ASP A 124 -24.98 -12.78 -6.97
CA ASP A 124 -25.24 -13.31 -8.33
C ASP A 124 -24.82 -12.31 -9.41
N VAL A 125 -25.05 -11.01 -9.18
CA VAL A 125 -24.57 -9.95 -10.09
C VAL A 125 -23.05 -9.95 -10.16
N ALA A 126 -22.34 -10.13 -9.04
CA ALA A 126 -20.88 -10.20 -9.03
C ALA A 126 -20.34 -11.39 -9.84
N HIS A 127 -20.97 -12.56 -9.69
CA HIS A 127 -20.68 -13.75 -10.49
C HIS A 127 -20.93 -13.54 -11.99
N TRP A 128 -22.07 -12.95 -12.35
CA TRP A 128 -22.42 -12.62 -13.74
C TRP A 128 -21.42 -11.63 -14.36
N MET A 129 -21.05 -10.57 -13.62
CA MET A 129 -20.07 -9.57 -14.07
C MET A 129 -18.68 -10.16 -14.31
N CYS A 130 -18.32 -11.23 -13.58
CA CYS A 130 -17.00 -11.85 -13.64
C CYS A 130 -16.95 -13.13 -14.48
N ASP A 131 -18.07 -13.53 -15.09
CA ASP A 131 -18.23 -14.80 -15.82
C ASP A 131 -17.81 -16.04 -15.00
N GLU A 132 -18.21 -16.05 -13.71
CA GLU A 132 -17.94 -17.15 -12.79
C GLU A 132 -19.25 -17.81 -12.34
N LYS A 133 -19.29 -19.15 -12.31
CA LYS A 133 -20.43 -19.88 -11.72
C LYS A 133 -20.46 -19.69 -10.20
N THR A 134 -21.65 -19.75 -9.60
CA THR A 134 -21.78 -19.74 -8.13
C THR A 134 -21.37 -21.10 -7.54
N PHE A 135 -20.82 -21.10 -6.33
CA PHE A 135 -20.50 -22.35 -5.63
C PHE A 135 -21.77 -23.16 -5.31
N MET A 136 -22.88 -22.48 -5.00
CA MET A 136 -24.17 -23.12 -4.73
C MET A 136 -24.65 -23.97 -5.91
N ASN A 137 -24.44 -23.53 -7.15
CA ASN A 137 -24.85 -24.28 -8.33
C ASN A 137 -24.17 -25.65 -8.45
N ASP A 138 -23.01 -25.86 -7.82
CA ASP A 138 -22.26 -27.12 -7.87
C ASP A 138 -22.83 -28.18 -6.92
N TYR A 139 -23.16 -27.78 -5.69
CA TYR A 139 -23.55 -28.73 -4.65
C TYR A 139 -25.07 -28.83 -4.42
N ILE A 140 -25.88 -27.84 -4.80
CA ILE A 140 -27.28 -27.78 -4.33
C ILE A 140 -28.12 -28.99 -4.75
N ALA A 141 -27.86 -29.55 -5.93
CA ALA A 141 -28.55 -30.73 -6.45
C ALA A 141 -28.01 -32.05 -5.89
N THR A 142 -26.76 -32.09 -5.42
CA THR A 142 -26.06 -33.33 -5.06
C THR A 142 -25.85 -33.49 -3.54
N LYS A 143 -25.66 -32.38 -2.83
CA LYS A 143 -25.41 -32.30 -1.38
C LYS A 143 -26.18 -31.10 -0.79
N PRO A 144 -27.52 -31.14 -0.69
CA PRO A 144 -28.31 -29.99 -0.24
C PRO A 144 -27.98 -29.53 1.19
N TRP A 145 -27.49 -30.44 2.05
CA TRP A 145 -27.01 -30.11 3.40
C TRP A 145 -25.82 -29.14 3.41
N MET A 146 -25.05 -29.07 2.31
CA MET A 146 -23.97 -28.08 2.14
C MET A 146 -24.49 -26.65 2.12
N LEU A 147 -25.80 -26.41 1.91
CA LEU A 147 -26.37 -25.08 2.03
C LEU A 147 -26.19 -24.53 3.45
N LEU A 148 -26.42 -25.33 4.49
CA LEU A 148 -26.23 -24.92 5.88
C LEU A 148 -24.77 -24.56 6.15
N ILE A 149 -23.84 -25.41 5.68
CA ILE A 149 -22.40 -25.22 5.82
C ILE A 149 -21.95 -23.97 5.08
N HIS A 150 -22.39 -23.82 3.83
CA HIS A 150 -22.08 -22.66 3.03
C HIS A 150 -22.61 -21.40 3.68
N THR A 151 -23.85 -21.35 4.19
CA THR A 151 -24.36 -20.17 4.91
C THR A 151 -23.53 -19.84 6.15
N LEU A 152 -23.15 -20.85 6.95
CA LEU A 152 -22.35 -20.65 8.17
C LEU A 152 -20.90 -20.25 7.86
N TRP A 153 -20.31 -20.75 6.78
CA TRP A 153 -18.91 -20.48 6.44
C TRP A 153 -18.74 -19.46 5.33
N LEU A 154 -19.80 -18.93 4.71
CA LEU A 154 -19.72 -18.03 3.56
C LEU A 154 -18.82 -16.84 3.87
N MET A 155 -19.07 -16.15 4.99
CA MET A 155 -18.25 -15.01 5.36
C MET A 155 -16.81 -15.39 5.75
N PRO A 156 -16.55 -16.43 6.58
CA PRO A 156 -15.21 -16.99 6.75
C PRO A 156 -14.48 -17.33 5.43
N LEU A 157 -15.15 -17.98 4.48
CA LEU A 157 -14.61 -18.36 3.16
C LEU A 157 -14.28 -17.14 2.31
N VAL A 158 -15.13 -16.11 2.36
CA VAL A 158 -14.89 -14.82 1.70
C VAL A 158 -13.70 -14.10 2.35
N ILE A 159 -13.58 -14.10 3.68
CA ILE A 159 -12.41 -13.54 4.40
C ILE A 159 -11.14 -14.27 3.98
N GLU A 160 -11.13 -15.61 3.97
CA GLU A 160 -9.96 -16.38 3.51
C GLU A 160 -9.62 -16.05 2.05
N SER A 161 -10.63 -16.06 1.18
CA SER A 161 -10.49 -15.67 -0.22
C SER A 161 -9.86 -14.31 -0.37
N VAL A 162 -10.25 -13.34 0.46
CA VAL A 162 -9.69 -11.98 0.52
C VAL A 162 -8.22 -12.00 0.96
N LEU A 163 -7.89 -12.71 2.04
CA LEU A 163 -6.52 -12.77 2.57
C LEU A 163 -5.52 -13.42 1.61
N MET A 164 -5.97 -14.37 0.79
CA MET A 164 -5.13 -15.01 -0.23
C MET A 164 -4.83 -14.11 -1.43
N ARG A 165 -5.48 -12.94 -1.56
CA ARG A 165 -5.41 -12.12 -2.77
C ARG A 165 -4.40 -11.00 -2.63
N TYR A 166 -3.80 -10.65 -3.76
CA TYR A 166 -2.84 -9.57 -3.86
C TYR A 166 -3.38 -8.24 -3.31
N CYS A 167 -4.69 -7.99 -3.47
CA CYS A 167 -5.32 -6.73 -3.11
C CYS A 167 -5.31 -6.38 -1.60
N PHE A 168 -5.00 -7.31 -0.70
CA PHE A 168 -5.23 -7.13 0.74
C PHE A 168 -3.94 -7.19 1.57
N LEU A 169 -3.54 -8.35 2.09
CA LEU A 169 -2.36 -8.45 2.97
C LEU A 169 -1.06 -7.97 2.29
N PRO A 170 -0.77 -8.32 1.02
CA PRO A 170 0.45 -7.85 0.35
C PRO A 170 0.49 -6.34 0.11
N ASN A 171 -0.67 -5.68 0.05
CA ASN A 171 -0.81 -4.23 -0.11
C ASN A 171 -0.70 -3.44 1.21
N LEU A 172 -0.73 -4.12 2.38
CA LEU A 172 -0.43 -3.44 3.65
C LEU A 172 1.06 -3.10 3.78
N VAL A 173 1.92 -3.81 3.05
CA VAL A 173 3.34 -3.54 2.98
C VAL A 173 3.60 -2.66 1.77
N ASN A 174 4.16 -1.47 2.00
CA ASN A 174 4.59 -0.60 0.93
C ASN A 174 5.75 -1.26 0.17
N ARG A 175 5.56 -1.50 -1.13
CA ARG A 175 6.52 -2.19 -1.99
C ARG A 175 7.31 -1.20 -2.81
N ASN A 176 8.60 -1.47 -3.00
CA ASN A 176 9.34 -0.81 -4.06
C ASN A 176 8.80 -1.38 -5.38
N LYS A 177 8.12 -0.52 -6.14
CA LYS A 177 7.53 -0.87 -7.44
C LYS A 177 8.34 -0.31 -8.60
N ASN A 178 9.50 0.28 -8.34
CA ASN A 178 10.38 0.78 -9.38
C ASN A 178 10.94 -0.40 -10.18
N VAL A 179 10.97 -0.22 -11.50
CA VAL A 179 11.40 -1.20 -12.48
C VAL A 179 12.81 -0.82 -12.91
N PHE A 180 13.79 -1.70 -12.73
CA PHE A 180 15.13 -1.47 -13.24
C PHE A 180 15.61 -2.67 -14.04
N CYS A 181 16.06 -2.42 -15.27
CA CYS A 181 16.61 -3.44 -16.14
C CYS A 181 17.51 -2.82 -17.22
N GLN A 182 18.05 -3.68 -18.07
CA GLN A 182 18.86 -3.31 -19.23
C GLN A 182 18.03 -3.65 -20.48
N ALA A 183 17.84 -2.69 -21.38
CA ALA A 183 17.02 -2.88 -22.59
C ALA A 183 17.56 -4.05 -23.43
N ALA A 184 16.70 -5.00 -23.81
CA ALA A 184 17.07 -6.11 -24.69
C ALA A 184 17.26 -5.65 -26.14
N SER A 185 16.45 -4.69 -26.59
CA SER A 185 16.44 -4.10 -27.93
C SER A 185 17.56 -3.08 -28.11
N ARG A 186 18.82 -3.51 -27.94
CA ARG A 186 20.02 -2.65 -28.05
C ARG A 186 20.10 -1.88 -29.36
N LYS A 187 19.76 -2.54 -30.47
CA LYS A 187 19.73 -1.94 -31.80
C LYS A 187 18.77 -0.75 -31.88
N ALA A 188 17.59 -0.85 -31.26
CA ALA A 188 16.63 0.26 -31.24
C ALA A 188 17.18 1.49 -30.49
N VAL A 189 17.95 1.27 -29.43
CA VAL A 189 18.64 2.35 -28.69
C VAL A 189 19.70 3.01 -29.57
N GLU A 190 20.48 2.22 -30.30
CA GLU A 190 21.51 2.70 -31.24
C GLU A 190 20.91 3.47 -32.41
N ASP A 191 19.88 2.93 -33.06
CA ASP A 191 19.16 3.59 -34.16
C ASP A 191 18.62 4.97 -33.72
N LEU A 192 18.11 5.06 -32.49
CA LEU A 192 17.63 6.33 -31.92
C LEU A 192 18.77 7.28 -31.58
N ARG A 193 19.90 6.78 -31.06
CA ARG A 193 21.10 7.59 -30.82
C ARG A 193 21.64 8.19 -32.13
N GLU A 194 21.72 7.39 -33.19
CA GLU A 194 22.14 7.84 -34.52
C GLU A 194 21.16 8.87 -35.08
N TRP A 195 19.85 8.60 -34.98
CA TRP A 195 18.82 9.53 -35.44
C TRP A 195 18.88 10.88 -34.71
N VAL A 196 19.01 10.87 -33.38
CA VAL A 196 19.16 12.10 -32.57
C VAL A 196 20.41 12.84 -32.99
N ASN A 197 21.51 12.11 -33.19
CA ASN A 197 22.78 12.72 -33.58
C ASN A 197 22.74 13.41 -34.94
N LYS A 198 21.99 12.83 -35.88
CA LYS A 198 21.81 13.35 -37.24
C LYS A 198 20.80 14.50 -37.32
N ASN A 199 19.68 14.41 -36.59
CA ASN A 199 18.51 15.27 -36.83
C ASN A 199 18.32 16.39 -35.79
N ILE A 200 18.92 16.28 -34.61
CA ILE A 200 18.77 17.28 -33.54
C ILE A 200 20.06 18.10 -33.42
N ALA A 201 19.95 19.41 -33.67
CA ALA A 201 21.06 20.34 -33.52
C ALA A 201 21.48 20.51 -32.04
N ASN A 202 22.75 20.84 -31.81
CA ASN A 202 23.25 21.18 -30.48
C ASN A 202 22.77 22.59 -30.10
N VAL A 203 21.69 22.66 -29.34
CA VAL A 203 21.08 23.90 -28.86
C VAL A 203 21.30 24.09 -27.36
N LYS A 204 21.21 25.35 -26.91
CA LYS A 204 21.33 25.74 -25.49
C LYS A 204 20.07 25.47 -24.65
N VAL A 205 19.02 24.94 -25.28
CA VAL A 205 17.74 24.63 -24.62
C VAL A 205 17.43 23.14 -24.76
N THR A 206 16.82 22.58 -23.75
CA THR A 206 16.40 21.18 -23.74
C THR A 206 15.38 20.96 -24.86
N THR A 207 15.55 19.88 -25.63
CA THR A 207 14.70 19.57 -26.79
C THR A 207 13.85 18.34 -26.51
N HIS A 208 12.56 18.44 -26.84
CA HIS A 208 11.55 17.42 -26.60
C HIS A 208 10.90 17.03 -27.93
N VAL A 209 10.93 15.75 -28.28
CA VAL A 209 10.46 15.25 -29.57
C VAL A 209 9.49 14.09 -29.39
N TRP A 210 8.38 14.09 -30.12
CA TRP A 210 7.38 13.02 -30.07
C TRP A 210 7.70 11.93 -31.09
N PRO A 211 8.15 10.74 -30.67
CA PRO A 211 8.72 9.76 -31.56
C PRO A 211 7.74 9.27 -32.63
N HIS A 212 6.49 8.98 -32.27
CA HIS A 212 5.50 8.50 -33.25
C HIS A 212 5.07 9.55 -34.28
N LYS A 213 5.49 10.83 -34.12
CA LYS A 213 5.27 11.90 -35.08
C LYS A 213 6.50 12.20 -35.94
N GLN A 214 7.64 11.54 -35.70
CA GLN A 214 8.86 11.75 -36.47
C GLN A 214 9.19 10.54 -37.33
N GLU A 215 9.53 10.82 -38.59
CA GLU A 215 10.03 9.81 -39.51
C GLU A 215 11.34 9.19 -38.99
N GLY A 216 11.42 7.86 -39.03
CA GLY A 216 12.60 7.11 -38.60
C GLY A 216 12.68 6.76 -37.11
N THR A 217 11.81 7.30 -36.24
CA THR A 217 11.87 6.99 -34.78
C THR A 217 10.76 6.07 -34.28
N SER A 218 9.60 6.01 -34.97
CA SER A 218 8.45 5.20 -34.53
C SER A 218 8.76 3.70 -34.46
N GLY A 219 9.53 3.17 -35.42
CA GLY A 219 9.93 1.75 -35.44
C GLY A 219 10.78 1.36 -34.23
N PRO A 220 11.94 2.00 -34.00
CA PRO A 220 12.76 1.77 -32.82
C PRO A 220 12.01 1.95 -31.49
N VAL A 221 11.17 2.98 -31.37
CA VAL A 221 10.39 3.20 -30.14
C VAL A 221 9.35 2.09 -29.92
N THR A 222 8.66 1.63 -30.97
CA THR A 222 7.74 0.49 -30.87
C THR A 222 8.45 -0.80 -30.46
N GLN A 223 9.71 -1.00 -30.87
CA GLN A 223 10.52 -2.12 -30.40
C GLN A 223 10.86 -2.02 -28.91
N LEU A 224 11.09 -0.80 -28.39
CA LEU A 224 11.33 -0.58 -26.96
C LEU A 224 10.04 -0.72 -26.13
N GLU A 225 8.89 -0.31 -26.66
CA GLU A 225 7.58 -0.53 -26.02
C GLU A 225 7.27 -2.01 -25.78
N ASN A 226 7.78 -2.87 -26.66
CA ASN A 226 7.60 -4.32 -26.60
C ASN A 226 8.88 -5.05 -26.16
N ASP A 227 9.83 -4.34 -25.55
CA ASP A 227 11.11 -4.90 -25.12
C ASP A 227 10.92 -6.00 -24.08
N ALA A 228 11.52 -7.16 -24.32
CA ALA A 228 11.35 -8.34 -23.48
C ALA A 228 11.89 -8.12 -22.05
N ALA A 229 12.98 -7.37 -21.88
CA ALA A 229 13.55 -7.08 -20.56
C ALA A 229 12.66 -6.10 -19.78
N ILE A 230 12.10 -5.08 -20.45
CA ILE A 230 11.15 -4.14 -19.84
C ILE A 230 9.90 -4.88 -19.36
N MET A 231 9.30 -5.69 -20.23
CA MET A 231 8.12 -6.46 -19.88
C MET A 231 8.40 -7.48 -18.77
N ALA A 232 9.54 -8.18 -18.82
CA ALA A 232 9.94 -9.08 -17.75
C ALA A 232 10.14 -8.36 -16.40
N ALA A 233 10.71 -7.16 -16.42
CA ALA A 233 10.92 -6.36 -15.23
C ALA A 233 9.59 -5.86 -14.63
N PHE A 234 8.63 -5.45 -15.46
CA PHE A 234 7.26 -5.21 -14.99
C PHE A 234 6.62 -6.46 -14.39
N ARG A 235 6.82 -7.65 -14.97
CA ARG A 235 6.22 -8.90 -14.45
C ARG A 235 6.78 -9.34 -13.10
N LYS A 236 7.96 -8.86 -12.70
CA LYS A 236 8.48 -9.04 -11.33
C LYS A 236 7.68 -8.24 -10.30
N VAL A 237 7.09 -7.12 -10.70
CA VAL A 237 6.30 -6.23 -9.84
C VAL A 237 4.80 -6.51 -9.97
N PHE A 238 4.33 -6.79 -11.19
CA PHE A 238 2.92 -6.96 -11.55
C PHE A 238 2.69 -8.31 -12.23
N ALA A 239 2.21 -9.27 -11.43
CA ALA A 239 1.92 -10.62 -11.90
C ALA A 239 0.93 -10.63 -13.08
N ALA A 240 1.26 -11.39 -14.13
CA ALA A 240 0.46 -11.49 -15.35
C ALA A 240 -0.95 -12.09 -15.17
N LYS A 241 -1.16 -12.78 -14.04
CA LYS A 241 -2.49 -13.26 -13.64
C LYS A 241 -3.42 -12.12 -13.24
N HIS A 242 -2.88 -11.06 -12.64
CA HIS A 242 -3.66 -10.01 -11.97
C HIS A 242 -3.67 -8.68 -12.74
N PHE A 243 -2.67 -8.43 -13.59
CA PHE A 243 -2.50 -7.12 -14.24
C PHE A 243 -2.25 -7.21 -15.74
N ASP A 244 -2.90 -6.31 -16.47
CA ASP A 244 -2.57 -5.99 -17.86
C ASP A 244 -1.65 -4.76 -17.92
N ILE A 245 -0.79 -4.72 -18.94
CA ILE A 245 0.20 -3.65 -19.17
C ILE A 245 0.07 -3.23 -20.63
N LYS A 246 -0.06 -1.92 -20.88
CA LYS A 246 -0.14 -1.37 -22.25
C LYS A 246 0.68 -0.09 -22.37
N PRO A 247 1.37 0.15 -23.49
CA PRO A 247 2.01 1.43 -23.76
C PRO A 247 0.97 2.55 -23.93
N VAL A 248 1.35 3.77 -23.54
CA VAL A 248 0.57 5.01 -23.71
C VAL A 248 1.37 5.94 -24.63
N GLN A 249 1.26 5.68 -25.93
CA GLN A 249 2.13 6.25 -26.97
C GLN A 249 2.04 7.78 -27.05
N GLU A 250 0.89 8.34 -26.71
CA GLU A 250 0.61 9.78 -26.72
C GLU A 250 1.47 10.55 -25.72
N MET A 251 2.00 9.88 -24.70
CA MET A 251 2.88 10.47 -23.69
C MET A 251 4.37 10.25 -23.99
N ASN A 252 4.72 9.41 -24.96
CA ASN A 252 6.11 9.07 -25.25
C ASN A 252 6.90 10.27 -25.77
N GLU A 253 8.16 10.37 -25.34
CA GLU A 253 9.01 11.53 -25.62
C GLU A 253 10.49 11.13 -25.73
N ILE A 254 11.17 11.63 -26.75
CA ILE A 254 12.63 11.69 -26.80
C ILE A 254 13.04 13.02 -26.16
N TYR A 255 13.88 12.94 -25.13
CA TYR A 255 14.35 14.08 -24.35
C TYR A 255 15.86 14.23 -24.54
N VAL A 256 16.28 15.40 -25.03
CA VAL A 256 17.69 15.75 -25.28
C VAL A 256 18.07 16.93 -24.41
N THR A 257 19.02 16.72 -23.49
CA THR A 257 19.50 17.76 -22.57
C THR A 257 20.29 18.85 -23.30
N ALA A 258 20.09 20.11 -22.92
CA ALA A 258 20.87 21.24 -23.42
C ALA A 258 22.38 21.09 -23.18
N VAL A 259 23.20 21.58 -24.13
CA VAL A 259 24.65 21.64 -23.96
C VAL A 259 25.02 22.80 -23.04
N GLY A 260 25.65 22.51 -21.90
CA GLY A 260 26.14 23.52 -20.96
C GLY A 260 25.08 24.15 -20.05
N ALA A 261 23.98 23.43 -19.76
CA ALA A 261 22.96 23.86 -18.81
C ALA A 261 23.58 24.15 -17.43
N LYS A 262 23.84 25.44 -17.16
CA LYS A 262 24.12 25.96 -15.82
C LYS A 262 22.78 26.26 -15.15
N SER A 263 22.78 26.09 -13.83
CA SER A 263 21.65 26.21 -12.90
C SER A 263 21.10 27.64 -12.79
N ASP A 264 20.62 28.21 -13.89
CA ASP A 264 19.80 29.42 -13.81
C ASP A 264 18.36 28.99 -13.47
N ILE A 265 17.69 29.76 -12.59
CA ILE A 265 16.33 29.47 -12.12
C ILE A 265 15.36 29.52 -13.31
N ASN A 266 15.08 28.37 -13.91
CA ASN A 266 14.09 28.16 -14.95
C ASN A 266 13.16 26.99 -14.53
N SER A 267 12.15 26.65 -15.33
CA SER A 267 11.21 25.57 -14.95
C SER A 267 11.87 24.19 -14.83
N ASP A 268 13.08 23.98 -15.37
CA ASP A 268 13.85 22.76 -15.11
C ASP A 268 14.26 22.63 -13.62
N ALA A 269 14.28 23.73 -12.85
CA ALA A 269 14.49 23.73 -11.39
C ALA A 269 13.41 22.91 -10.64
N VAL A 270 12.22 22.75 -11.22
CA VAL A 270 11.17 21.90 -10.65
C VAL A 270 11.61 20.44 -10.63
N PHE A 271 12.39 19.98 -11.62
CA PHE A 271 12.92 18.62 -11.63
C PHE A 271 14.01 18.38 -10.58
N TYR A 272 14.71 19.44 -10.16
CA TYR A 272 15.66 19.42 -9.03
C TYR A 272 14.95 19.58 -7.67
N THR A 273 13.65 19.82 -7.67
CA THR A 273 12.80 19.82 -6.48
C THR A 273 12.08 18.48 -6.40
N LYS A 274 11.80 17.99 -5.19
CA LYS A 274 10.99 16.77 -5.01
C LYS A 274 9.61 16.96 -5.64
N HIS A 275 9.18 16.02 -6.47
CA HIS A 275 7.87 16.06 -7.11
C HIS A 275 7.35 14.67 -7.47
N ASN A 276 6.05 14.60 -7.75
CA ASN A 276 5.43 13.54 -8.52
C ASN A 276 5.11 14.10 -9.90
N ASP A 277 5.18 13.28 -10.95
CA ASP A 277 4.91 13.75 -12.30
C ASP A 277 3.42 13.98 -12.60
N GLY A 278 2.54 13.28 -11.87
CA GLY A 278 1.09 13.32 -12.07
C GLY A 278 0.29 13.43 -10.78
N PRO A 279 -0.97 13.92 -10.86
CA PRO A 279 -1.80 14.19 -9.69
C PRO A 279 -2.71 13.02 -9.33
N TYR A 280 -2.77 11.96 -10.14
CA TYR A 280 -3.79 10.91 -10.03
C TYR A 280 -3.40 9.77 -9.09
N TRP A 281 -2.79 10.12 -7.96
CA TRP A 281 -2.36 9.16 -6.92
C TRP A 281 -3.52 8.34 -6.35
N PHE A 282 -4.76 8.85 -6.44
CA PHE A 282 -5.96 8.24 -5.88
C PHE A 282 -6.59 7.13 -6.75
N LEU A 283 -6.10 6.91 -7.98
CA LEU A 283 -6.68 5.89 -8.87
C LEU A 283 -6.43 4.46 -8.35
N PRO A 284 -7.45 3.74 -7.85
CA PRO A 284 -7.23 2.46 -7.19
C PRO A 284 -6.73 1.39 -8.17
N SER A 285 -5.69 0.66 -7.79
CA SER A 285 -5.18 -0.51 -8.51
C SER A 285 -4.72 -0.25 -9.96
N ALA A 286 -4.64 1.01 -10.39
CA ALA A 286 -4.06 1.43 -11.65
C ALA A 286 -2.84 2.33 -11.41
N SER A 287 -1.79 2.09 -12.18
CA SER A 287 -0.53 2.83 -12.13
C SER A 287 -0.10 3.20 -13.53
N LEU A 288 0.20 4.48 -13.76
CA LEU A 288 0.89 4.91 -14.96
C LEU A 288 2.38 4.91 -14.64
N TYR A 289 3.19 4.24 -15.44
CA TYR A 289 4.64 4.23 -15.32
C TYR A 289 5.26 5.17 -16.33
N ARG A 290 6.21 5.99 -15.88
CA ARG A 290 7.21 6.61 -16.75
C ARG A 290 8.45 5.72 -16.74
N VAL A 291 8.89 5.32 -17.92
CA VAL A 291 10.03 4.43 -18.15
C VAL A 291 11.08 5.20 -18.93
N LEU A 292 12.17 5.55 -18.24
CA LEU A 292 13.34 6.20 -18.80
C LEU A 292 14.27 5.15 -19.41
N VAL A 293 14.56 5.25 -20.70
CA VAL A 293 15.55 4.43 -21.40
C VAL A 293 16.74 5.32 -21.75
N GLY A 294 17.93 4.98 -21.26
CA GLY A 294 19.15 5.71 -21.58
C GLY A 294 19.59 5.47 -23.02
N VAL A 295 19.71 6.54 -23.81
CA VAL A 295 20.12 6.48 -25.23
C VAL A 295 21.58 6.80 -25.42
N THR A 296 22.12 7.69 -24.58
CA THR A 296 23.54 8.07 -24.58
C THR A 296 24.15 7.85 -23.20
N PRO A 297 25.49 7.71 -23.10
CA PRO A 297 26.14 7.54 -21.81
C PRO A 297 25.86 8.70 -20.86
N ASN A 298 25.54 8.36 -19.61
CA ASN A 298 25.24 9.30 -18.56
C ASN A 298 25.85 8.81 -17.24
N LYS A 299 26.75 9.64 -16.70
CA LYS A 299 27.36 9.45 -15.37
C LYS A 299 26.98 10.56 -14.40
N MET A 300 26.40 11.64 -14.91
CA MET A 300 26.22 12.90 -14.20
C MET A 300 24.85 13.02 -13.53
N VAL A 301 23.77 12.73 -14.25
CA VAL A 301 22.41 12.96 -13.74
C VAL A 301 21.91 11.71 -13.02
N ARG A 302 21.63 11.84 -11.73
CA ARG A 302 21.07 10.79 -10.87
C ARG A 302 19.62 11.12 -10.53
N THR A 303 18.76 10.11 -10.58
CA THR A 303 17.39 10.16 -10.07
C THR A 303 17.39 9.65 -8.64
N ARG A 304 16.86 10.47 -7.74
CA ARG A 304 16.76 10.24 -6.30
C ARG A 304 15.34 9.84 -5.93
N PHE A 305 15.17 8.80 -5.10
CA PHE A 305 13.87 8.30 -4.68
C PHE A 305 13.66 8.50 -3.18
N ASN A 306 12.95 9.55 -2.79
CA ASN A 306 12.82 9.97 -1.40
C ASN A 306 12.10 8.98 -0.49
N LEU A 307 11.19 8.21 -1.06
CA LEU A 307 10.39 7.23 -0.35
C LEU A 307 10.97 5.80 -0.46
N GLN A 308 12.17 5.68 -1.03
CA GLN A 308 12.98 4.46 -1.06
C GLN A 308 14.22 4.65 -0.17
N HIS A 309 15.00 3.57 0.02
CA HIS A 309 16.32 3.71 0.60
C HIS A 309 17.28 4.35 -0.41
N GLU A 310 18.28 5.11 0.04
CA GLU A 310 19.23 5.82 -0.84
C GLU A 310 20.03 4.89 -1.80
N SER A 311 20.15 3.60 -1.47
CA SER A 311 20.73 2.59 -2.36
C SER A 311 19.91 2.34 -3.64
N GLU A 312 18.65 2.78 -3.64
CA GLU A 312 17.75 2.66 -4.79
C GLU A 312 17.90 3.81 -5.78
N ASP A 313 18.65 4.86 -5.45
CA ASP A 313 18.95 5.95 -6.39
C ASP A 313 19.67 5.42 -7.63
N LYS A 314 19.31 5.92 -8.81
CA LYS A 314 19.84 5.43 -10.08
C LYS A 314 20.40 6.53 -10.95
N VAL A 315 21.57 6.26 -11.53
CA VAL A 315 22.06 6.97 -12.72
C VAL A 315 21.66 6.09 -13.91
N VAL A 316 20.76 6.60 -14.75
CA VAL A 316 20.32 5.86 -15.95
C VAL A 316 21.37 6.10 -17.04
N ASP A 317 22.27 5.13 -17.24
CA ASP A 317 23.30 5.14 -18.28
C ASP A 317 22.76 4.56 -19.61
N MET A 318 23.58 4.55 -20.65
CA MET A 318 23.19 3.99 -21.94
C MET A 318 22.67 2.55 -21.79
N TYR A 319 21.50 2.30 -22.38
CA TYR A 319 20.73 1.07 -22.30
C TYR A 319 20.15 0.68 -20.94
N ASP A 320 20.42 1.42 -19.87
CA ASP A 320 19.65 1.28 -18.64
C ASP A 320 18.20 1.66 -18.88
N VAL A 321 17.31 0.98 -18.16
CA VAL A 321 15.89 1.26 -18.12
C VAL A 321 15.47 1.44 -16.68
N LEU A 322 14.83 2.57 -16.39
CA LEU A 322 14.27 2.91 -15.09
C LEU A 322 12.79 3.29 -15.24
N GLY A 323 11.90 2.46 -14.70
CA GLY A 323 10.48 2.71 -14.60
C GLY A 323 10.04 3.07 -13.18
N PHE A 324 9.17 4.06 -13.04
CA PHE A 324 8.53 4.40 -11.76
C PHE A 324 7.10 4.91 -11.97
N ASP A 325 6.27 4.84 -10.93
CA ASP A 325 4.86 5.29 -11.02
C ASP A 325 4.79 6.82 -11.12
N TYR A 326 4.36 7.29 -12.29
CA TYR A 326 4.18 8.69 -12.67
C TYR A 326 3.37 9.48 -11.63
N ASN A 327 2.37 8.86 -11.01
CA ASN A 327 1.46 9.55 -10.09
C ASN A 327 1.87 9.43 -8.63
N ARG A 328 2.80 8.54 -8.27
CA ARG A 328 3.02 8.14 -6.86
C ARG A 328 4.47 8.11 -6.42
N GLU A 329 5.40 7.92 -7.33
CA GLU A 329 6.82 7.87 -6.97
C GLU A 329 7.35 9.29 -6.77
N LEU A 330 7.65 9.65 -5.52
CA LEU A 330 8.24 10.94 -5.18
C LEU A 330 9.73 10.91 -5.52
N HIS A 331 10.14 11.72 -6.49
CA HIS A 331 11.51 11.73 -6.99
C HIS A 331 11.99 13.13 -7.36
N TRP A 332 13.28 13.25 -7.61
CA TRP A 332 13.94 14.44 -8.14
C TRP A 332 15.27 14.03 -8.78
N ILE A 333 15.90 14.95 -9.50
CA ILE A 333 17.23 14.73 -10.07
C ILE A 333 18.29 15.59 -9.38
N ASP A 334 19.50 15.03 -9.24
CA ASP A 334 20.69 15.77 -8.84
C ASP A 334 21.90 15.42 -9.70
N HIS A 335 23.00 16.12 -9.46
CA HIS A 335 24.28 15.87 -10.11
C HIS A 335 25.18 15.06 -9.20
N VAL A 336 25.72 13.96 -9.73
CA VAL A 336 26.76 13.20 -9.04
C VAL A 336 28.03 14.08 -8.94
N PRO A 337 28.54 14.35 -7.73
CA PRO A 337 29.70 15.22 -7.56
C PRO A 337 30.91 14.72 -8.35
N GLY A 338 31.50 15.61 -9.16
CA GLY A 338 32.70 15.31 -9.95
C GLY A 338 32.47 14.49 -11.23
N ALA A 339 31.23 14.06 -11.52
CA ALA A 339 30.92 13.33 -12.74
C ALA A 339 30.64 14.27 -13.92
N THR A 340 31.12 13.90 -15.10
CA THR A 340 30.84 14.60 -16.36
C THR A 340 30.39 13.62 -17.43
N ASN A 341 29.54 14.08 -18.35
CA ASN A 341 29.12 13.28 -19.49
C ASN A 341 30.05 13.54 -20.68
N THR A 342 30.40 12.47 -21.40
CA THR A 342 31.25 12.53 -22.60
C THR A 342 30.50 13.03 -23.82
N GLU A 343 29.18 12.87 -23.84
CA GLU A 343 28.30 13.36 -24.89
C GLU A 343 27.02 13.96 -24.31
N ARG A 344 26.21 14.59 -25.16
CA ARG A 344 24.90 15.11 -24.75
C ARG A 344 24.04 13.99 -24.19
N ARG A 345 23.39 14.25 -23.06
CA ARG A 345 22.47 13.28 -22.46
C ARG A 345 21.18 13.22 -23.28
N THR A 346 20.80 12.02 -23.67
CA THR A 346 19.57 11.72 -24.37
C THR A 346 18.92 10.52 -23.73
N LEU A 347 17.61 10.62 -23.54
CA LEU A 347 16.78 9.57 -22.97
C LEU A 347 15.45 9.50 -23.71
N ILE A 348 14.85 8.32 -23.72
CA ILE A 348 13.47 8.15 -24.14
C ILE A 348 12.62 7.95 -22.89
N LYS A 349 11.52 8.70 -22.80
CA LYS A 349 10.47 8.50 -21.79
C LYS A 349 9.36 7.71 -22.47
N LEU A 350 9.28 6.42 -22.17
CA LEU A 350 8.14 5.58 -22.52
C LEU A 350 7.11 5.64 -21.39
N HIS A 351 5.84 5.46 -21.70
CA HIS A 351 4.79 5.39 -20.70
C HIS A 351 3.98 4.11 -20.82
N PHE A 352 3.66 3.50 -19.68
CA PHE A 352 2.88 2.26 -19.62
C PHE A 352 1.77 2.38 -18.59
N ILE A 353 0.55 2.04 -18.95
CA ILE A 353 -0.54 1.89 -18.00
C ILE A 353 -0.61 0.44 -17.53
N VAL A 354 -0.62 0.26 -16.21
CA VAL A 354 -0.82 -1.02 -15.52
C VAL A 354 -2.17 -0.95 -14.81
N TYR A 355 -3.03 -1.94 -15.01
CA TYR A 355 -4.37 -1.98 -14.43
C TYR A 355 -4.85 -3.42 -14.20
N PRO A 356 -5.89 -3.65 -13.38
CA PRO A 356 -6.37 -5.00 -13.09
C PRO A 356 -6.82 -5.70 -14.37
N LYS A 357 -6.50 -6.98 -14.48
CA LYS A 357 -6.80 -7.77 -15.67
C LYS A 357 -8.31 -7.73 -15.98
N GLY A 358 -8.66 -7.52 -17.24
CA GLY A 358 -10.05 -7.40 -17.70
C GLY A 358 -10.68 -6.01 -17.51
N TRP A 359 -10.06 -5.10 -16.76
CA TRP A 359 -10.60 -3.75 -16.54
C TRP A 359 -10.21 -2.77 -17.65
N HIS A 360 -10.33 -3.17 -18.91
CA HIS A 360 -9.77 -2.43 -20.05
C HIS A 360 -10.34 -1.00 -20.19
N LYS A 361 -11.65 -0.81 -19.95
CA LYS A 361 -12.27 0.52 -20.00
C LYS A 361 -11.73 1.44 -18.90
N TYR A 362 -11.52 0.90 -17.70
CA TYR A 362 -10.92 1.64 -16.59
C TYR A 362 -9.46 1.99 -16.89
N GLY A 363 -8.67 1.03 -17.37
CA GLY A 363 -7.29 1.27 -17.80
C GLY A 363 -7.19 2.35 -18.88
N GLN A 364 -8.08 2.34 -19.87
CA GLN A 364 -8.15 3.38 -20.91
C GLN A 364 -8.55 4.75 -20.33
N LEU A 365 -9.53 4.80 -19.43
CA LEU A 365 -9.89 6.03 -18.73
C LEU A 365 -8.68 6.61 -17.97
N CYS A 366 -7.96 5.78 -17.22
CA CYS A 366 -6.76 6.20 -16.50
C CYS A 366 -5.66 6.72 -17.43
N ALA A 367 -5.42 6.05 -18.57
CA ALA A 367 -4.46 6.50 -19.58
C ALA A 367 -4.85 7.86 -20.18
N ASN A 368 -6.13 8.04 -20.51
CA ASN A 368 -6.64 9.30 -21.07
C ASN A 368 -6.51 10.46 -20.07
N LEU A 369 -6.86 10.24 -18.79
CA LEU A 369 -6.72 11.25 -17.75
C LEU A 369 -5.27 11.73 -17.62
N ASN A 370 -4.32 10.78 -17.54
CA ASN A 370 -2.90 11.12 -17.45
C ASN A 370 -2.38 11.81 -18.72
N THR A 371 -2.80 11.37 -19.90
CA THR A 371 -2.41 12.00 -21.18
C THR A 371 -2.88 13.45 -21.26
N ASN A 372 -4.14 13.70 -20.85
CA ASN A 372 -4.71 15.03 -20.79
C ASN A 372 -3.96 15.92 -19.79
N TYR A 373 -3.69 15.40 -18.59
CA TYR A 373 -2.90 16.13 -17.60
C TYR A 373 -1.49 16.44 -18.09
N ASN A 374 -0.76 15.46 -18.64
CA ASN A 374 0.59 15.65 -19.14
C ASN A 374 0.63 16.73 -20.26
N THR A 375 -0.36 16.71 -21.15
CA THR A 375 -0.50 17.73 -22.20
C THR A 375 -0.77 19.11 -21.60
N TRP A 376 -1.70 19.21 -20.65
CA TRP A 376 -2.01 20.46 -19.95
C TRP A 376 -0.80 20.98 -19.17
N ALA A 377 -0.21 20.16 -18.30
CA ALA A 377 0.93 20.53 -17.45
C ALA A 377 2.09 21.01 -18.29
N ARG A 378 2.43 20.30 -19.37
CA ARG A 378 3.47 20.70 -20.32
C ARG A 378 3.20 22.08 -20.94
N ASN A 379 1.98 22.34 -21.40
CA ASN A 379 1.65 23.64 -21.99
C ASN A 379 1.85 24.78 -20.98
N ASN A 380 1.47 24.57 -19.72
CA ASN A 380 1.69 25.54 -18.65
C ASN A 380 3.19 25.66 -18.28
N PHE A 381 3.96 24.57 -18.28
CA PHE A 381 5.41 24.61 -18.05
C PHE A 381 6.16 25.38 -19.15
N LEU A 382 5.76 25.20 -20.42
CA LEU A 382 6.35 25.92 -21.54
C LEU A 382 6.00 27.41 -21.51
N GLN A 383 4.79 27.77 -21.06
CA GLN A 383 4.38 29.17 -20.88
C GLN A 383 5.19 29.84 -19.76
N THR A 384 5.39 29.15 -18.64
CA THR A 384 6.12 29.70 -17.48
C THR A 384 7.64 29.79 -17.67
N LEU A 385 8.21 29.26 -18.76
CA LEU A 385 9.61 29.48 -19.15
C LEU A 385 9.90 30.94 -19.55
N ARG A 386 8.88 31.69 -19.97
CA ARG A 386 8.98 33.11 -20.34
C ARG A 386 7.87 33.85 -19.61
N ILE A 387 8.18 34.38 -18.42
CA ILE A 387 7.21 35.11 -17.61
C ILE A 387 6.97 36.48 -18.26
N ASP A 388 5.91 36.60 -19.05
CA ASP A 388 5.51 37.83 -19.74
C ASP A 388 4.23 38.40 -19.12
N GLY A 389 4.24 38.57 -17.78
CA GLY A 389 3.18 39.26 -17.04
C GLY A 389 2.83 38.64 -15.69
N TRP A 390 1.87 39.28 -15.01
CA TRP A 390 1.41 38.87 -13.67
C TRP A 390 0.68 37.53 -13.67
N TYR A 391 0.00 37.19 -14.76
CA TYR A 391 -0.68 35.89 -14.90
C TYR A 391 0.32 34.74 -14.93
N ASP A 392 1.35 34.82 -15.79
CA ASP A 392 2.40 33.80 -15.89
C ASP A 392 3.19 33.68 -14.58
N PHE A 393 3.41 34.82 -13.91
CA PHE A 393 4.03 34.84 -12.58
C PHE A 393 3.17 34.11 -11.54
N ALA A 394 1.87 34.41 -11.48
CA ALA A 394 0.95 33.75 -10.56
C ALA A 394 0.83 32.24 -10.85
N LEU A 395 0.78 31.86 -12.12
CA LEU A 395 0.76 30.47 -12.57
C LEU A 395 2.04 29.72 -12.18
N ALA A 396 3.22 30.33 -12.37
CA ALA A 396 4.50 29.75 -11.96
C ALA A 396 4.55 29.53 -10.44
N TRP A 397 4.10 30.52 -9.65
CA TRP A 397 4.01 30.38 -8.18
C TRP A 397 3.02 29.30 -7.76
N TRP A 398 1.87 29.21 -8.43
CA TRP A 398 0.88 28.17 -8.16
C TRP A 398 1.47 26.77 -8.42
N ILE A 399 2.12 26.56 -9.56
CA ILE A 399 2.79 25.28 -9.89
C ILE A 399 3.85 24.94 -8.85
N TRP A 400 4.69 25.90 -8.47
CA TRP A 400 5.75 25.69 -7.49
C TRP A 400 5.20 25.35 -6.10
N LEU A 401 4.23 26.14 -5.60
CA LEU A 401 3.60 25.91 -4.29
C LEU A 401 2.86 24.57 -4.23
N THR A 402 2.09 24.24 -5.28
CA THR A 402 1.36 22.96 -5.33
C THR A 402 2.33 21.78 -5.42
N THR A 403 3.45 21.92 -6.15
CA THR A 403 4.49 20.90 -6.22
C THR A 403 5.13 20.65 -4.85
N ILE A 404 5.57 21.70 -4.15
CA ILE A 404 6.20 21.59 -2.82
C ILE A 404 5.22 21.07 -1.79
N PHE A 405 3.99 21.58 -1.79
CA PHE A 405 2.96 21.13 -0.86
C PHE A 405 2.67 19.63 -1.06
N ASN A 406 2.44 19.20 -2.31
CA ASN A 406 2.22 17.80 -2.62
C ASN A 406 3.42 16.93 -2.24
N ALA A 407 4.65 17.35 -2.58
CA ALA A 407 5.86 16.61 -2.25
C ALA A 407 6.05 16.45 -0.74
N THR A 408 5.86 17.53 0.03
CA THR A 408 5.92 17.51 1.50
C THR A 408 4.84 16.63 2.09
N PHE A 409 3.62 16.72 1.55
CA PHE A 409 2.50 15.90 2.00
C PHE A 409 2.75 14.41 1.76
N VAL A 410 3.21 14.04 0.56
CA VAL A 410 3.56 12.66 0.20
C VAL A 410 4.72 12.12 1.05
N GLU A 411 5.73 12.96 1.33
CA GLU A 411 6.90 12.59 2.15
C GLU A 411 6.55 12.40 3.63
N LYS A 412 5.64 13.21 4.19
CA LYS A 412 5.36 13.23 5.65
C LYS A 412 4.10 12.47 6.04
N VAL A 413 3.07 12.48 5.20
CA VAL A 413 1.76 11.90 5.50
C VAL A 413 1.45 10.78 4.52
N GLY A 414 1.54 11.04 3.22
CA GLY A 414 1.08 10.11 2.19
C GLY A 414 -0.45 10.17 2.03
N TRP A 415 -0.91 10.27 0.79
CA TRP A 415 -2.34 10.42 0.50
C TRP A 415 -3.19 9.20 0.88
N THR A 416 -2.62 8.00 0.76
CA THR A 416 -3.27 6.75 1.18
C THR A 416 -3.54 6.72 2.68
N ASN A 417 -2.61 7.23 3.49
CA ASN A 417 -2.79 7.33 4.94
C ASN A 417 -3.85 8.37 5.31
N LEU A 418 -3.91 9.50 4.59
CA LEU A 418 -4.96 10.49 4.82
C LEU A 418 -6.35 9.87 4.57
N ILE A 419 -6.53 9.18 3.44
CA ILE A 419 -7.80 8.49 3.16
C ILE A 419 -8.12 7.47 4.25
N TYR A 420 -7.13 6.71 4.72
CA TYR A 420 -7.32 5.77 5.81
C TYR A 420 -7.77 6.47 7.11
N ILE A 421 -7.10 7.54 7.51
CA ILE A 421 -7.44 8.33 8.71
C ILE A 421 -8.85 8.90 8.59
N LEU A 422 -9.21 9.49 7.44
CA LEU A 422 -10.53 10.05 7.18
C LEU A 422 -11.62 8.95 7.19
N GLY A 423 -11.33 7.78 6.62
CA GLY A 423 -12.21 6.62 6.67
C GLY A 423 -12.46 6.14 8.10
N CYS A 424 -11.39 6.00 8.89
CA CYS A 424 -11.50 5.63 10.31
C CYS A 424 -12.28 6.70 11.10
N TYR A 425 -12.09 7.98 10.80
CA TYR A 425 -12.82 9.09 11.43
C TYR A 425 -14.31 9.05 11.10
N ALA A 426 -14.66 8.80 9.82
CA ALA A 426 -16.04 8.68 9.36
C ALA A 426 -16.79 7.50 9.99
N MET A 427 -16.08 6.44 10.39
CA MET A 427 -16.66 5.30 11.12
C MET A 427 -17.00 5.61 12.59
N GLY A 428 -16.56 6.76 13.12
CA GLY A 428 -16.88 7.22 14.47
C GLY A 428 -15.71 7.14 15.46
N PRO A 429 -15.90 7.61 16.71
CA PRO A 429 -14.81 7.84 17.66
C PRO A 429 -14.03 6.57 18.05
N THR A 430 -14.74 5.46 18.30
CA THR A 430 -14.12 4.20 18.73
C THR A 430 -13.33 3.53 17.60
N PRO A 431 -13.89 3.33 16.39
CA PRO A 431 -13.10 2.87 15.24
C PRO A 431 -11.91 3.78 14.94
N PHE A 432 -12.11 5.11 14.97
CA PHE A 432 -11.03 6.06 14.76
C PHE A 432 -9.87 5.84 15.73
N LEU A 433 -10.17 5.74 17.02
CA LEU A 433 -9.17 5.47 18.07
C LEU A 433 -8.45 4.15 17.82
N VAL A 434 -9.18 3.04 17.71
CA VAL A 434 -8.60 1.69 17.65
C VAL A 434 -7.79 1.49 16.37
N LEU A 435 -8.38 1.82 15.22
CA LEU A 435 -7.78 1.56 13.92
C LEU A 435 -6.53 2.41 13.69
N THR A 436 -6.48 3.64 14.22
CA THR A 436 -5.28 4.48 14.09
C THR A 436 -4.24 4.24 15.20
N SER A 437 -4.66 3.84 16.41
CA SER A 437 -3.73 3.57 17.52
C SER A 437 -2.88 2.32 17.30
N PHE A 438 -3.40 1.32 16.59
CA PHE A 438 -2.70 0.06 16.39
C PHE A 438 -2.10 -0.14 14.99
N ARG A 439 -2.34 0.79 14.06
CA ARG A 439 -1.93 0.64 12.65
C ARG A 439 -0.43 0.46 12.47
N HIS A 440 0.41 1.17 13.21
CA HIS A 440 1.87 1.06 13.07
C HIS A 440 2.38 -0.33 13.45
N TYR A 441 1.76 -1.02 14.41
CA TYR A 441 2.13 -2.40 14.73
C TYR A 441 1.79 -3.36 13.60
N CYS A 442 0.61 -3.21 13.01
CA CYS A 442 0.23 -4.00 11.85
C CYS A 442 1.24 -3.81 10.72
N ILE A 443 1.69 -2.57 10.48
CA ILE A 443 2.73 -2.29 9.47
C ILE A 443 4.08 -2.93 9.83
N TYR A 444 4.53 -2.84 11.09
CA TYR A 444 5.75 -3.52 11.54
C TYR A 444 5.68 -5.03 11.32
N ILE A 445 4.62 -5.66 11.82
CA ILE A 445 4.43 -7.12 11.80
C ILE A 445 4.34 -7.63 10.35
N THR A 446 3.57 -6.94 9.49
CA THR A 446 3.42 -7.35 8.09
C THR A 446 4.68 -7.09 7.27
N THR A 447 5.38 -5.97 7.49
CA THR A 447 6.64 -5.66 6.78
C THR A 447 7.69 -6.71 7.12
N PHE A 448 7.79 -7.09 8.40
CA PHE A 448 8.72 -8.12 8.84
C PHE A 448 8.38 -9.50 8.27
N ALA A 449 7.09 -9.88 8.30
CA ALA A 449 6.60 -11.17 7.81
C ALA A 449 6.75 -11.30 6.28
N PHE A 450 6.49 -10.22 5.54
CA PHE A 450 6.46 -10.21 4.08
C PHE A 450 7.55 -9.30 3.50
N ARG A 451 8.80 -9.46 3.92
CA ARG A 451 9.94 -8.64 3.45
C ARG A 451 10.34 -8.83 1.98
N ASN A 452 9.86 -9.90 1.33
CA ASN A 452 10.05 -10.16 -0.10
C ASN A 452 8.70 -10.09 -0.82
N PRO A 453 8.58 -9.40 -1.98
CA PRO A 453 9.61 -8.62 -2.71
C PRO A 453 10.02 -7.32 -1.98
N PRO A 454 11.06 -6.58 -2.44
CA PRO A 454 11.61 -5.44 -1.72
C PRO A 454 10.58 -4.40 -1.24
N VAL A 455 10.76 -3.93 -0.02
CA VAL A 455 9.91 -2.93 0.65
C VAL A 455 10.32 -1.53 0.22
N ALA A 456 9.36 -0.64 0.03
CA ALA A 456 9.64 0.79 -0.09
C ALA A 456 9.99 1.36 1.29
N HIS A 457 11.28 1.34 1.62
CA HIS A 457 11.78 1.60 2.98
C HIS A 457 11.35 2.97 3.53
N GLY A 458 11.41 4.01 2.69
CA GLY A 458 11.00 5.35 3.09
C GLY A 458 9.49 5.47 3.33
N GLU A 459 8.65 4.83 2.49
CA GLU A 459 7.20 4.76 2.72
C GLU A 459 6.86 4.01 4.01
N PHE A 460 7.52 2.87 4.24
CA PHE A 460 7.39 2.11 5.49
C PHE A 460 7.73 2.99 6.71
N MET A 461 8.88 3.68 6.68
CA MET A 461 9.28 4.58 7.75
C MET A 461 8.27 5.71 7.97
N ARG A 462 7.81 6.37 6.89
CA ARG A 462 6.79 7.44 6.94
C ARG A 462 5.54 6.96 7.64
N ASP A 463 4.96 5.85 7.19
CA ASP A 463 3.67 5.37 7.67
C ASP A 463 3.73 4.98 9.15
N VAL A 464 4.80 4.28 9.54
CA VAL A 464 4.99 3.88 10.93
C VAL A 464 5.20 5.10 11.84
N LEU A 465 6.00 6.08 11.42
CA LEU A 465 6.20 7.31 12.19
C LEU A 465 4.88 8.09 12.34
N LEU A 466 4.11 8.22 11.27
CA LEU A 466 2.81 8.89 11.28
C LEU A 466 1.86 8.23 12.26
N PHE A 467 1.60 6.92 12.11
CA PHE A 467 0.63 6.22 12.95
C PHE A 467 1.11 6.06 14.40
N LYS A 468 2.42 5.90 14.63
CA LYS A 468 2.97 5.94 15.99
C LYS A 468 2.74 7.30 16.64
N THR A 469 2.89 8.39 15.90
CA THR A 469 2.59 9.74 16.39
C THR A 469 1.12 9.89 16.73
N VAL A 470 0.21 9.47 15.83
CA VAL A 470 -1.24 9.49 16.07
C VAL A 470 -1.62 8.65 17.30
N ALA A 471 -1.07 7.45 17.44
CA ALA A 471 -1.27 6.58 18.60
C ALA A 471 -0.83 7.24 19.92
N ILE A 472 0.36 7.86 19.94
CA ILE A 472 0.85 8.60 21.11
C ILE A 472 -0.03 9.83 21.40
N SER A 473 -0.54 10.52 20.36
CA SER A 473 -1.48 11.62 20.56
C SER A 473 -2.80 11.15 21.18
N HIS A 474 -3.33 10.00 20.77
CA HIS A 474 -4.51 9.39 21.39
C HIS A 474 -4.29 9.06 22.86
N LEU A 475 -3.18 8.39 23.18
CA LEU A 475 -2.80 8.06 24.54
C LEU A 475 -2.60 9.32 25.38
N SER A 476 -1.84 10.30 24.88
CA SER A 476 -1.58 11.57 25.58
C SER A 476 -2.90 12.29 25.89
N ARG A 477 -3.82 12.39 24.92
CA ARG A 477 -5.12 13.03 25.12
C ARG A 477 -5.94 12.38 26.24
N ARG A 478 -5.85 11.06 26.39
CA ARG A 478 -6.63 10.29 27.37
C ARG A 478 -5.96 10.19 28.74
N LEU A 479 -4.63 10.14 28.79
CA LEU A 479 -3.87 9.86 30.01
C LEU A 479 -3.33 11.13 30.68
N LEU A 480 -2.93 12.17 29.92
CA LEU A 480 -2.39 13.39 30.53
C LEU A 480 -3.38 14.09 31.48
N PRO A 481 -4.70 14.15 31.21
CA PRO A 481 -5.65 14.74 32.15
C PRO A 481 -5.76 14.00 33.49
N MET A 482 -5.25 12.76 33.59
CA MET A 482 -5.27 11.97 34.82
C MET A 482 -4.07 12.26 35.74
N VAL A 483 -3.06 12.97 35.24
CA VAL A 483 -1.82 13.25 35.96
C VAL A 483 -2.07 14.34 36.99
N ASP A 484 -1.92 14.00 38.28
CA ASP A 484 -2.06 14.90 39.41
C ASP A 484 -0.68 15.22 40.01
N LEU A 485 -0.15 16.40 39.72
CA LEU A 485 1.14 16.84 40.25
C LEU A 485 0.97 17.58 41.58
N PRO A 486 1.86 17.36 42.57
CA PRO A 486 3.13 16.63 42.47
C PRO A 486 3.04 15.11 42.75
N ASN A 487 1.88 14.61 43.17
CA ASN A 487 1.70 13.23 43.64
C ASN A 487 2.16 12.18 42.60
N ASP A 488 1.90 12.45 41.32
CA ASP A 488 2.25 11.56 40.21
C ASP A 488 3.66 11.77 39.65
N ALA A 489 4.47 12.67 40.22
CA ALA A 489 5.82 12.92 39.72
C ALA A 489 6.69 11.65 39.64
N PRO A 490 6.71 10.72 40.62
CA PRO A 490 7.51 9.50 40.50
C PRO A 490 7.02 8.60 39.37
N GLY A 491 5.71 8.38 39.24
CA GLY A 491 5.13 7.60 38.15
C GLY A 491 5.43 8.21 36.77
N LEU A 492 5.30 9.52 36.65
CA LEU A 492 5.64 10.25 35.43
C LEU A 492 7.12 10.11 35.08
N LEU A 493 8.03 10.22 36.06
CA LEU A 493 9.47 10.03 35.84
C LEU A 493 9.79 8.61 35.35
N LEU A 494 9.13 7.58 35.87
CA LEU A 494 9.30 6.20 35.41
C LEU A 494 8.81 6.01 33.96
N VAL A 495 7.64 6.57 33.62
CA VAL A 495 7.13 6.57 32.23
C VAL A 495 8.11 7.27 31.29
N LEU A 496 8.59 8.45 31.67
CA LEU A 496 9.57 9.21 30.90
C LEU A 496 10.89 8.45 30.75
N ALA A 497 11.36 7.75 31.78
CA ALA A 497 12.57 6.92 31.71
C ALA A 497 12.43 5.78 30.68
N GLY A 498 11.27 5.12 30.61
CA GLY A 498 10.99 4.08 29.62
C GLY A 498 11.00 4.61 28.18
N PHE A 499 10.33 5.75 27.94
CA PHE A 499 10.36 6.40 26.62
C PHE A 499 11.74 6.97 26.28
N ALA A 500 12.47 7.55 27.25
CA ALA A 500 13.83 8.03 27.06
C ALA A 500 14.78 6.89 26.66
N THR A 501 14.66 5.72 27.28
CA THR A 501 15.42 4.52 26.88
C THR A 501 15.16 4.16 25.42
N THR A 502 13.90 4.24 24.98
CA THR A 502 13.52 3.99 23.58
C THR A 502 14.13 5.02 22.63
N MET A 503 14.08 6.31 22.98
CA MET A 503 14.66 7.39 22.17
C MET A 503 16.18 7.27 22.06
N LEU A 504 16.86 6.98 23.16
CA LEU A 504 18.31 6.75 23.19
C LEU A 504 18.70 5.53 22.36
N ALA A 505 17.91 4.46 22.41
CA ALA A 505 18.11 3.29 21.56
C ALA A 505 18.01 3.66 20.07
N THR A 506 16.94 4.35 19.66
CA THR A 506 16.78 4.83 18.28
C THR A 506 17.94 5.71 17.84
N ALA A 507 18.36 6.66 18.68
CA ALA A 507 19.49 7.54 18.39
C ALA A 507 20.79 6.76 18.22
N ARG A 508 20.99 5.69 19.01
CA ARG A 508 22.21 4.86 18.95
C ARG A 508 22.26 3.94 17.72
N LEU A 509 21.11 3.40 17.30
CA LEU A 509 20.99 2.58 16.09
C LEU A 509 21.03 3.40 14.79
N GLY A 510 20.46 4.60 14.84
CA GLY A 510 20.10 5.39 13.67
C GLY A 510 18.77 4.94 13.05
N MET A 511 18.17 5.81 12.25
CA MET A 511 16.83 5.58 11.68
C MET A 511 16.79 4.36 10.77
N ALA A 512 17.77 4.18 9.87
CA ALA A 512 17.73 3.07 8.93
C ALA A 512 17.66 1.69 9.62
N ARG A 513 18.50 1.45 10.64
CA ARG A 513 18.49 0.19 11.41
C ARG A 513 17.27 0.05 12.31
N THR A 514 16.81 1.15 12.91
CA THR A 514 15.59 1.16 13.74
C THR A 514 14.37 0.65 12.96
N TYR A 515 14.33 0.93 11.67
CA TYR A 515 13.24 0.55 10.77
C TYR A 515 13.68 -0.56 9.82
N PHE A 516 14.17 -1.67 10.38
CA PHE A 516 14.48 -2.92 9.68
C PHE A 516 15.49 -2.83 8.52
N GLY A 517 16.31 -1.79 8.46
CA GLY A 517 17.25 -1.60 7.35
C GLY A 517 18.22 -2.79 7.19
N SER A 518 18.60 -3.45 8.28
CA SER A 518 19.46 -4.63 8.25
C SER A 518 18.74 -5.87 7.72
N GLU A 519 17.53 -6.08 8.21
CA GLU A 519 16.65 -7.21 7.92
C GLU A 519 16.13 -7.17 6.48
N LEU A 520 15.98 -5.96 5.95
CA LEU A 520 15.60 -5.68 4.56
C LEU A 520 16.82 -5.62 3.61
N GLY A 521 18.05 -5.72 4.12
CA GLY A 521 19.27 -5.75 3.32
C GLY A 521 19.80 -4.39 2.85
N PHE A 522 19.24 -3.28 3.34
CA PHE A 522 19.65 -1.91 2.99
C PHE A 522 20.92 -1.45 3.71
N VAL A 523 21.15 -1.92 4.93
CA VAL A 523 22.36 -1.63 5.70
C VAL A 523 22.99 -2.91 6.24
N LYS A 524 24.32 -2.93 6.39
CA LYS A 524 25.00 -4.11 6.93
C LYS A 524 24.61 -4.36 8.39
N PRO A 525 24.34 -5.61 8.79
CA PRO A 525 24.15 -5.98 10.18
C PRO A 525 25.33 -5.51 11.03
N GLN A 526 25.03 -4.93 12.20
CA GLN A 526 26.05 -4.40 13.09
C GLN A 526 25.63 -4.62 14.54
N TRP A 527 26.53 -5.19 15.33
CA TRP A 527 26.33 -5.28 16.77
C TRP A 527 26.58 -3.94 17.43
N ILE A 528 25.59 -3.43 18.18
CA ILE A 528 25.68 -2.15 18.88
C ILE A 528 25.98 -2.41 20.35
N THR A 529 27.06 -1.85 20.86
CA THR A 529 27.54 -2.06 22.24
C THR A 529 27.39 -0.85 23.16
N GLY A 530 27.02 0.31 22.60
CA GLY A 530 26.83 1.53 23.40
C GLY A 530 25.43 1.62 24.00
N PHE A 531 25.34 2.16 25.21
CA PHE A 531 24.08 2.34 25.95
C PHE A 531 22.98 2.99 25.09
N PRO A 532 21.71 2.52 25.16
CA PRO A 532 21.21 1.46 26.05
C PRO A 532 21.46 0.03 25.54
N TYR A 533 21.94 -0.12 24.30
CA TYR A 533 22.39 -1.42 23.79
C TYR A 533 23.64 -1.90 24.56
N GLY A 534 23.77 -3.21 24.72
CA GLY A 534 24.83 -3.82 25.55
C GLY A 534 24.50 -3.91 27.04
N TYR A 535 23.43 -3.25 27.51
CA TYR A 535 22.96 -3.30 28.91
C TYR A 535 21.55 -3.85 29.02
N ILE A 536 20.67 -3.42 28.12
CA ILE A 536 19.27 -3.85 28.09
C ILE A 536 19.05 -4.65 26.79
N PRO A 537 18.53 -5.88 26.85
CA PRO A 537 18.14 -6.61 25.65
C PRO A 537 16.90 -5.94 25.02
N HIS A 538 16.91 -5.71 23.71
CA HIS A 538 15.83 -5.04 22.97
C HIS A 538 15.34 -3.72 23.65
N PRO A 539 16.24 -2.74 23.89
CA PRO A 539 15.94 -1.56 24.71
C PRO A 539 14.76 -0.71 24.20
N MET A 540 14.49 -0.75 22.89
CA MET A 540 13.34 -0.08 22.28
C MET A 540 11.99 -0.69 22.65
N ILE A 541 11.92 -2.01 22.76
CA ILE A 541 10.69 -2.73 23.11
C ILE A 541 10.53 -2.69 24.63
N VAL A 542 11.59 -3.05 25.36
CA VAL A 542 11.59 -3.06 26.83
C VAL A 542 11.28 -1.68 27.40
N GLY A 543 11.87 -0.60 26.86
CA GLY A 543 11.58 0.76 27.30
C GLY A 543 10.09 1.14 27.15
N GLN A 544 9.45 0.72 26.07
CA GLN A 544 8.03 0.99 25.84
C GLN A 544 7.12 0.11 26.70
N LEU A 545 7.43 -1.18 26.84
CA LEU A 545 6.71 -2.08 27.75
C LEU A 545 6.78 -1.57 29.20
N PHE A 546 7.96 -1.11 29.63
CA PHE A 546 8.15 -0.51 30.94
C PHE A 546 7.31 0.75 31.14
N ALA A 547 7.31 1.67 30.17
CA ALA A 547 6.52 2.89 30.23
C ALA A 547 5.01 2.59 30.32
N TYR A 548 4.50 1.72 29.47
CA TYR A 548 3.07 1.38 29.47
C TYR A 548 2.64 0.56 30.70
N SER A 549 3.50 -0.35 31.18
CA SER A 549 3.22 -1.09 32.41
C SER A 549 3.19 -0.16 33.62
N THR A 550 4.09 0.83 33.67
CA THR A 550 4.07 1.89 34.68
C THR A 550 2.76 2.67 34.62
N VAL A 551 2.28 3.02 33.42
CA VAL A 551 0.98 3.70 33.27
C VAL A 551 -0.15 2.87 33.90
N LEU A 552 -0.22 1.58 33.59
CA LEU A 552 -1.26 0.70 34.12
C LEU A 552 -1.18 0.55 35.64
N LEU A 553 0.03 0.32 36.17
CA LEU A 553 0.21 0.05 37.60
C LEU A 553 0.04 1.30 38.45
N TRP A 554 0.59 2.44 38.02
CA TRP A 554 0.58 3.68 38.81
C TRP A 554 -0.81 4.33 38.85
N TRP A 555 -1.53 4.29 37.72
CA TRP A 555 -2.87 4.88 37.62
C TRP A 555 -3.99 3.84 37.66
N TRP A 556 -3.74 2.61 38.15
CA TRP A 556 -4.70 1.51 38.14
C TRP A 556 -6.07 1.88 38.71
N ASP A 557 -6.10 2.57 39.85
CA ASP A 557 -7.35 2.92 40.53
C ASP A 557 -8.11 4.10 39.87
N ARG A 558 -7.44 4.82 38.96
CA ARG A 558 -8.00 6.01 38.27
C ARG A 558 -8.26 5.78 36.78
N ILE A 559 -7.62 4.78 36.18
CA ILE A 559 -7.73 4.50 34.76
C ILE A 559 -9.07 3.83 34.46
N THR A 560 -9.80 4.37 33.48
CA THR A 560 -11.03 3.72 33.02
C THR A 560 -10.70 2.38 32.37
N THR A 561 -11.63 1.43 32.41
CA THR A 561 -11.46 0.11 31.76
C THR A 561 -11.10 0.26 30.28
N GLU A 562 -11.71 1.21 29.58
CA GLU A 562 -11.41 1.47 28.17
C GLU A 562 -9.97 1.93 27.96
N ASN A 563 -9.47 2.86 28.80
CA ASN A 563 -8.09 3.34 28.71
C ASN A 563 -7.09 2.25 29.14
N ALA A 564 -7.44 1.43 30.13
CA ALA A 564 -6.63 0.28 30.53
C ALA A 564 -6.51 -0.73 29.39
N LEU A 565 -7.61 -1.05 28.70
CA LEU A 565 -7.61 -1.93 27.53
C LEU A 565 -6.81 -1.34 26.36
N LEU A 566 -6.90 -0.03 26.13
CA LEU A 566 -6.09 0.64 25.12
C LEU A 566 -4.58 0.47 25.39
N VAL A 567 -4.14 0.76 26.62
CA VAL A 567 -2.73 0.60 27.03
C VAL A 567 -2.30 -0.87 27.01
N ALA A 568 -3.15 -1.77 27.50
CA ALA A 568 -2.90 -3.22 27.44
C ALA A 568 -2.79 -3.71 25.99
N GLY A 569 -3.58 -3.16 25.06
CA GLY A 569 -3.46 -3.42 23.63
C GLY A 569 -2.08 -3.04 23.09
N HIS A 570 -1.56 -1.87 23.46
CA HIS A 570 -0.21 -1.45 23.06
C HIS A 570 0.87 -2.40 23.59
N ILE A 571 0.75 -2.85 24.84
CA ILE A 571 1.63 -3.87 25.44
C ILE A 571 1.53 -5.18 24.67
N GLY A 572 0.31 -5.64 24.38
CA GLY A 572 0.05 -6.89 23.65
C GLY A 572 0.65 -6.90 22.24
N PHE A 573 0.50 -5.80 21.49
CA PHE A 573 1.11 -5.67 20.16
C PHE A 573 2.63 -5.61 20.21
N TYR A 574 3.23 -4.87 21.16
CA TYR A 574 4.69 -4.87 21.33
C TYR A 574 5.23 -6.26 21.69
N THR A 575 4.53 -6.98 22.57
CA THR A 575 4.89 -8.34 22.95
C THR A 575 4.76 -9.29 21.76
N THR A 576 3.68 -9.18 20.98
CA THR A 576 3.47 -9.98 19.76
C THR A 576 4.58 -9.76 18.74
N HIS A 577 4.93 -8.50 18.48
CA HIS A 577 6.00 -8.17 17.55
C HIS A 577 7.37 -8.64 18.05
N MET A 578 7.65 -8.50 19.35
CA MET A 578 8.87 -9.04 19.97
C MET A 578 8.97 -10.56 19.81
N VAL A 579 7.87 -11.29 20.10
CA VAL A 579 7.81 -12.74 19.92
C VAL A 579 8.00 -13.11 18.46
N GLN A 580 7.38 -12.38 17.52
CA GLN A 580 7.60 -12.57 16.10
C GLN A 580 9.08 -12.43 15.77
N GLU A 581 9.72 -11.32 16.16
CA GLU A 581 11.15 -11.11 15.95
C GLU A 581 11.94 -12.29 16.51
N MET A 582 11.79 -12.64 17.78
CA MET A 582 12.54 -13.73 18.43
C MET A 582 12.36 -15.10 17.76
N LEU A 583 11.14 -15.44 17.29
CA LEU A 583 10.86 -16.74 16.68
C LEU A 583 11.30 -16.82 15.20
N THR A 584 11.39 -15.69 14.53
CA THR A 584 11.71 -15.63 13.09
C THR A 584 13.10 -15.09 12.78
N SER A 585 13.79 -14.54 13.79
CA SER A 585 15.22 -14.22 13.78
C SER A 585 16.05 -15.43 14.22
N SER A 586 15.87 -16.57 13.55
CA SER A 586 16.96 -17.52 13.42
C SER A 586 17.99 -16.89 12.47
N TYR A 587 19.09 -16.41 13.05
CA TYR A 587 20.29 -15.92 12.37
C TYR A 587 20.76 -16.82 11.23
#